data_AF-A0A7J5SCY1-F1
#
_entry.id   AF-A0A7J5SCY1-F1
#
_cell.length_a   1.000
_cell.length_b   1.000
_cell.length_c   1.000
_cell.angle_alpha   90.00
_cell.angle_beta   90.00
_cell.angle_gamma   90.00
#
_symmetry.space_group_name_H-M   'P 1'
#
loop_
_entity.id
_entity.type
_entity.pdbx_description
1 polymer ?
#
loop_
_entity_poly.entity_id
_entity_poly.type
_entity_poly.pdbx_seq_one_letter_code
_entity_poly.pdbx_strand_id
1 'polypeptide(L)'
;MVFNERKRADARNGKGLRVAVAALTAVATLAGGGMVAATAMADGGGGWAPGSPGSVGGSVIGWAYEDNNNGGFGGATLDAFKKAVAKMGATYNNYNGGADKAANTAITMANNECVARFNDKHPGETANCRMVAVGVVATPTTHSYSGEGFATASYWSDAWNKNIAPGVYRNNGASYDTNDGFSDAPERSVDSIAASQWNHSPVAIVIMLNQYEPVQPNYHLSVSTQAAEMS
;
A
#
# COMPACT_ATOMS: atom_id res chain seq x y z
N MET A 1 -77.01 -1.00 28.69
CA MET A 1 -77.55 0.13 27.90
C MET A 1 -76.36 0.83 27.29
N VAL A 2 -75.92 0.58 26.04
CA VAL A 2 -76.51 0.92 24.70
C VAL A 2 -76.88 2.42 24.69
N PHE A 3 -76.29 3.36 23.93
CA PHE A 3 -75.98 3.53 22.49
C PHE A 3 -74.80 4.55 22.38
N ASN A 4 -73.73 4.45 21.58
CA ASN A 4 -73.51 4.48 20.12
C ASN A 4 -74.25 5.59 19.34
N GLU A 5 -73.53 6.63 18.87
CA GLU A 5 -73.60 7.23 17.52
C GLU A 5 -72.27 8.01 17.26
N ARG A 6 -71.34 7.48 16.48
CA ARG A 6 -71.15 7.65 15.02
C ARG A 6 -71.03 9.11 14.55
N LYS A 7 -69.80 9.51 14.21
CA LYS A 7 -69.51 10.12 12.91
C LYS A 7 -68.29 9.45 12.29
N ARG A 8 -68.56 8.66 11.25
CA ARG A 8 -67.59 8.20 10.25
C ARG A 8 -67.62 9.20 9.09
N ALA A 9 -66.44 9.54 8.60
CA ALA A 9 -66.17 9.75 7.17
C ALA A 9 -64.77 9.12 6.96
N ASP A 10 -64.74 7.86 6.54
CA ASP A 10 -64.43 7.40 5.16
C ASP A 10 -62.98 7.71 4.78
N ALA A 11 -62.03 6.79 4.96
CA ALA A 11 -61.77 5.54 4.22
C ALA A 11 -61.18 5.73 2.82
N ARG A 12 -59.91 5.30 2.69
CA ARG A 12 -59.33 4.43 1.63
C ARG A 12 -57.79 4.38 1.85
N ASN A 13 -57.23 3.31 2.42
CA ASN A 13 -56.87 2.00 1.81
C ASN A 13 -55.75 2.14 0.76
N GLY A 14 -54.55 1.55 0.88
CA GLY A 14 -53.99 0.70 1.92
C GLY A 14 -52.54 0.27 1.63
N LYS A 15 -52.03 -0.58 2.55
CA LYS A 15 -50.91 -1.53 2.46
C LYS A 15 -49.54 -1.05 1.95
N GLY A 16 -48.56 -1.11 2.84
CA GLY A 16 -47.24 -1.64 2.47
C GLY A 16 -46.05 -1.05 3.22
N LEU A 17 -45.26 -1.97 3.80
CA LEU A 17 -43.82 -1.88 4.03
C LEU A 17 -43.31 -1.18 5.31
N ARG A 18 -42.79 -2.02 6.21
CA ARG A 18 -41.86 -1.68 7.29
C ARG A 18 -40.50 -1.29 6.68
N VAL A 19 -39.88 -0.20 7.13
CA VAL A 19 -38.41 -0.04 7.09
C VAL A 19 -37.96 0.79 8.28
N ALA A 20 -37.08 0.22 9.09
CA ALA A 20 -36.35 0.88 10.16
C ALA A 20 -35.29 1.82 9.58
N VAL A 21 -35.10 3.01 10.16
CA VAL A 21 -33.97 3.87 9.81
C VAL A 21 -33.25 4.28 11.10
N ALA A 22 -32.11 3.64 11.32
CA ALA A 22 -31.10 4.07 12.28
C ALA A 22 -30.35 5.26 11.67
N ALA A 23 -30.31 6.39 12.38
CA ALA A 23 -29.53 7.55 11.98
C ALA A 23 -28.07 7.36 12.45
N LEU A 24 -27.17 7.08 11.51
CA LEU A 24 -25.73 7.21 11.68
C LEU A 24 -25.31 8.56 11.08
N THR A 25 -24.94 9.51 11.92
CA THR A 25 -24.34 10.78 11.50
C THR A 25 -22.87 10.55 11.17
N ALA A 26 -22.55 10.47 9.88
CA ALA A 26 -21.17 10.54 9.40
C ALA A 26 -20.73 12.01 9.34
N VAL A 27 -19.73 12.36 10.14
CA VAL A 27 -19.05 13.66 10.06
C VAL A 27 -18.00 13.55 8.96
N ALA A 28 -18.31 14.06 7.76
CA ALA A 28 -17.31 14.27 6.72
C ALA A 28 -16.64 15.63 6.97
N THR A 29 -15.41 15.62 7.50
CA THR A 29 -14.53 16.79 7.43
C THR A 29 -13.72 16.70 6.13
N LEU A 30 -14.24 17.32 5.08
CA LEU A 30 -13.53 17.66 3.86
C LEU A 30 -12.82 19.00 4.07
N ALA A 31 -11.49 18.97 4.14
CA ALA A 31 -10.61 20.14 3.98
C ALA A 31 -9.19 19.58 3.74
N GLY A 32 -8.46 19.86 2.67
CA GLY A 32 -8.63 20.67 1.48
C GLY A 32 -7.29 20.62 0.76
N GLY A 33 -7.28 20.62 -0.57
CA GLY A 33 -6.03 20.76 -1.33
C GLY A 33 -6.03 20.06 -2.68
N GLY A 34 -6.42 20.82 -3.72
CA GLY A 34 -5.92 20.69 -5.09
C GLY A 34 -5.95 19.29 -5.72
N MET A 35 -7.02 19.01 -6.46
CA MET A 35 -7.00 18.00 -7.51
C MET A 35 -5.96 18.42 -8.56
N VAL A 36 -4.75 17.86 -8.46
CA VAL A 36 -4.00 17.55 -9.68
C VAL A 36 -4.73 16.33 -10.24
N ALA A 37 -5.14 16.37 -11.50
CA ALA A 37 -5.57 15.16 -12.20
C ALA A 37 -4.36 14.22 -12.27
N ALA A 38 -4.15 13.46 -11.21
CA ALA A 38 -3.26 12.32 -11.20
C ALA A 38 -3.85 11.38 -12.24
N THR A 39 -3.09 11.07 -13.27
CA THR A 39 -3.35 9.87 -14.05
C THR A 39 -3.48 8.75 -13.03
N ALA A 40 -4.69 8.20 -12.92
CA ALA A 40 -5.03 7.05 -12.11
C ALA A 40 -4.02 5.95 -12.41
N MET A 41 -3.38 5.30 -11.43
CA MET A 41 -2.40 4.22 -11.66
C MET A 41 -2.54 3.21 -10.51
N ALA A 42 -2.91 1.94 -10.78
CA ALA A 42 -3.24 0.92 -9.78
C ALA A 42 -2.06 -0.03 -9.50
N ASP A 43 -1.04 0.53 -8.85
CA ASP A 43 0.32 -0.01 -8.94
C ASP A 43 0.83 -0.63 -7.63
N GLY A 44 0.11 -0.32 -6.55
CA GLY A 44 0.64 -0.39 -5.21
C GLY A 44 0.74 0.99 -4.56
N GLY A 45 1.30 1.03 -3.36
CA GLY A 45 1.37 2.23 -2.53
C GLY A 45 2.56 2.20 -1.58
N GLY A 46 3.06 3.38 -1.26
CA GLY A 46 4.15 3.56 -0.32
C GLY A 46 3.65 4.23 0.95
N GLY A 47 4.30 3.91 2.06
CA GLY A 47 3.99 4.52 3.34
C GLY A 47 5.26 4.71 4.14
N TRP A 48 5.28 5.78 4.93
CA TRP A 48 6.43 6.11 5.75
C TRP A 48 5.97 6.54 7.14
N ALA A 49 6.82 6.29 8.13
CA ALA A 49 6.63 6.81 9.47
C ALA A 49 7.67 7.90 9.74
N PRO A 50 7.26 9.07 10.26
CA PRO A 50 8.20 10.12 10.61
C PRO A 50 9.20 9.61 11.64
N GLY A 51 10.48 9.89 11.38
CA GLY A 51 11.49 9.67 12.37
C GLY A 51 11.48 10.72 13.48
N SER A 52 12.17 10.41 14.56
CA SER A 52 12.30 11.30 15.71
C SER A 52 13.68 11.95 15.76
N PRO A 53 13.80 13.23 16.16
CA PRO A 53 15.07 13.86 16.46
C PRO A 53 15.83 13.08 17.55
N GLY A 54 17.16 13.00 17.42
CA GLY A 54 18.00 12.22 18.35
C GLY A 54 18.88 11.20 17.62
N SER A 55 19.45 11.61 16.47
CA SER A 55 20.28 10.79 15.58
C SER A 55 21.08 9.72 16.34
N VAL A 56 20.74 8.46 16.07
CA VAL A 56 21.60 7.33 16.44
C VAL A 56 22.76 7.37 15.46
N GLY A 57 23.85 8.05 15.86
CA GLY A 57 25.10 8.00 15.11
C GLY A 57 25.48 6.54 14.85
N GLY A 58 25.66 6.18 13.59
CA GLY A 58 25.92 4.79 13.17
C GLY A 58 24.67 3.94 12.88
N SER A 59 23.46 4.51 12.89
CA SER A 59 22.25 3.77 12.49
C SER A 59 22.41 3.02 11.17
N VAL A 60 21.96 1.77 11.20
CA VAL A 60 21.98 0.89 10.02
C VAL A 60 20.60 0.88 9.41
N ILE A 61 20.54 1.10 8.10
CA ILE A 61 19.32 0.94 7.33
C ILE A 61 19.24 -0.51 6.89
N GLY A 62 18.18 -1.17 7.32
CA GLY A 62 17.78 -2.45 6.74
C GLY A 62 16.74 -2.22 5.67
N TRP A 63 16.86 -2.96 4.56
CA TRP A 63 15.76 -3.24 3.66
C TRP A 63 15.53 -4.75 3.59
N ALA A 64 14.27 -5.14 3.61
CA ALA A 64 13.84 -6.46 3.21
C ALA A 64 12.85 -6.33 2.06
N TYR A 65 13.08 -7.12 1.02
CA TYR A 65 12.16 -7.30 -0.08
C TYR A 65 11.77 -8.77 -0.19
N GLU A 66 10.48 -9.01 -0.37
CA GLU A 66 9.92 -10.32 -0.68
C GLU A 66 8.61 -10.13 -1.41
N ASP A 67 8.58 -10.62 -2.63
CA ASP A 67 7.35 -10.82 -3.35
C ASP A 67 7.32 -12.28 -3.76
N ASN A 68 6.24 -12.97 -3.41
CA ASN A 68 6.09 -14.40 -3.58
C ASN A 68 4.60 -14.69 -3.84
N ASN A 69 4.30 -15.87 -4.38
CA ASN A 69 2.93 -16.29 -4.69
C ASN A 69 2.00 -16.37 -3.45
N ASN A 70 2.54 -16.21 -2.24
CA ASN A 70 1.82 -16.27 -0.97
C ASN A 70 1.53 -14.86 -0.39
N GLY A 71 1.75 -13.80 -1.16
CA GLY A 71 1.46 -12.43 -0.73
C GLY A 71 2.65 -11.69 -0.12
N GLY A 72 3.88 -11.99 -0.52
CA GLY A 72 5.09 -11.35 0.01
C GLY A 72 5.28 -11.63 1.50
N PHE A 73 5.40 -10.59 2.32
CA PHE A 73 5.41 -10.71 3.79
C PHE A 73 4.02 -10.95 4.41
N GLY A 74 2.95 -10.65 3.65
CA GLY A 74 1.54 -10.73 4.06
C GLY A 74 0.78 -9.44 3.73
N GLY A 75 -0.45 -9.33 4.24
CA GLY A 75 -1.27 -8.11 4.10
C GLY A 75 -0.84 -6.96 5.02
N ALA A 76 -1.72 -5.98 5.19
CA ALA A 76 -1.49 -4.79 6.02
C ALA A 76 -1.55 -5.06 7.53
N THR A 77 -0.61 -5.87 8.04
CA THR A 77 -0.55 -6.25 9.44
C THR A 77 0.83 -6.02 10.05
N LEU A 78 0.84 -5.83 11.37
CA LEU A 78 2.07 -5.69 12.15
C LEU A 78 2.91 -6.98 12.12
N ASP A 79 2.28 -8.14 12.03
CA ASP A 79 3.00 -9.42 11.95
C ASP A 79 3.76 -9.57 10.64
N ALA A 80 3.19 -9.11 9.51
CA ALA A 80 3.90 -9.06 8.22
C ALA A 80 5.12 -8.12 8.32
N PHE A 81 4.95 -6.95 8.93
CA PHE A 81 6.04 -6.01 9.15
C PHE A 81 7.15 -6.62 10.02
N LYS A 82 6.80 -7.28 11.14
CA LYS A 82 7.76 -7.96 12.02
C LYS A 82 8.53 -9.07 11.29
N LYS A 83 7.88 -9.84 10.40
CA LYS A 83 8.55 -10.84 9.55
C LYS A 83 9.59 -10.19 8.65
N ALA A 84 9.26 -9.06 8.02
CA ALA A 84 10.21 -8.33 7.19
C ALA A 84 11.38 -7.80 8.01
N VAL A 85 11.14 -7.25 9.21
CA VAL A 85 12.20 -6.82 10.15
C VAL A 85 13.12 -7.98 10.52
N ALA A 86 12.57 -9.15 10.84
CA ALA A 86 13.35 -10.34 11.13
C ALA A 86 14.17 -10.82 9.91
N LYS A 87 13.65 -10.68 8.69
CA LYS A 87 14.38 -11.02 7.45
C LYS A 87 15.64 -10.16 7.25
N MET A 88 15.63 -8.92 7.74
CA MET A 88 16.82 -8.05 7.77
C MET A 88 17.83 -8.42 8.86
N GLY A 89 17.53 -9.46 9.66
CA GLY A 89 18.28 -9.84 10.86
C GLY A 89 18.04 -8.94 12.06
N ALA A 90 17.16 -7.94 11.95
CA ALA A 90 16.94 -6.95 13.00
C ALA A 90 15.98 -7.45 14.08
N THR A 91 16.24 -7.05 15.33
CA THR A 91 15.36 -7.36 16.46
C THR A 91 14.28 -6.30 16.59
N TYR A 92 13.01 -6.70 16.56
CA TYR A 92 11.88 -5.81 16.78
C TYR A 92 11.70 -5.52 18.28
N ASN A 93 11.88 -4.27 18.70
CA ASN A 93 11.80 -3.86 20.11
C ASN A 93 10.73 -2.79 20.32
N ASN A 94 9.64 -3.16 21.00
CA ASN A 94 8.52 -2.26 21.27
C ASN A 94 8.43 -1.78 22.73
N TYR A 95 9.57 -1.66 23.42
CA TYR A 95 9.60 -1.33 24.85
C TYR A 95 8.73 -0.10 25.23
N ASN A 96 8.74 0.95 24.42
CA ASN A 96 7.97 2.19 24.64
C ASN A 96 6.74 2.34 23.72
N GLY A 97 6.34 1.31 22.97
CA GLY A 97 5.26 1.42 21.98
C GLY A 97 5.62 2.17 20.68
N GLY A 98 6.82 2.74 20.59
CA GLY A 98 7.28 3.53 19.44
C GLY A 98 7.35 2.72 18.14
N ALA A 99 7.85 1.48 18.22
CA ALA A 99 7.99 0.59 17.07
C ALA A 99 6.63 0.28 16.44
N ASP A 100 5.64 -0.09 17.26
CA ASP A 100 4.29 -0.39 16.81
C ASP A 100 3.61 0.84 16.21
N LYS A 101 3.77 2.02 16.83
CA LYS A 101 3.22 3.27 16.31
C LYS A 101 3.79 3.60 14.94
N ALA A 102 5.11 3.55 14.79
CA ALA A 102 5.79 3.83 13.53
C ALA A 102 5.42 2.79 12.46
N ALA A 103 5.48 1.50 12.79
CA ALA A 103 5.12 0.43 11.86
C ALA A 103 3.67 0.59 11.38
N ASN A 104 2.69 0.75 12.27
CA ASN A 104 1.29 0.92 11.89
C ASN A 104 1.07 2.17 11.03
N THR A 105 1.79 3.27 11.30
CA THR A 105 1.70 4.49 10.49
C THR A 105 2.12 4.21 9.04
N ALA A 106 3.30 3.61 8.84
CA ALA A 106 3.80 3.27 7.51
C ALA A 106 2.91 2.23 6.80
N ILE A 107 2.45 1.21 7.53
CA ILE A 107 1.54 0.17 7.00
C ILE A 107 0.22 0.77 6.54
N THR A 108 -0.43 1.59 7.37
CA THR A 108 -1.71 2.21 7.04
C THR A 108 -1.58 3.14 5.84
N MET A 109 -0.52 3.95 5.77
CA MET A 109 -0.28 4.83 4.63
C MET A 109 -0.09 4.02 3.34
N ALA A 110 0.78 3.01 3.35
CA ALA A 110 1.03 2.17 2.18
C ALA A 110 -0.24 1.45 1.70
N ASN A 111 -1.00 0.88 2.63
CA ASN A 111 -2.24 0.18 2.31
C ASN A 111 -3.30 1.14 1.76
N ASN A 112 -3.49 2.30 2.39
CA ASN A 112 -4.47 3.28 1.91
C ASN A 112 -4.13 3.78 0.52
N GLU A 113 -2.85 4.08 0.25
CA GLU A 113 -2.42 4.49 -1.09
C GLU A 113 -2.63 3.36 -2.10
N CYS A 114 -2.25 2.12 -1.77
CA CYS A 114 -2.44 0.96 -2.64
C CYS A 114 -3.93 0.71 -2.96
N VAL A 115 -4.80 0.72 -1.95
CA VAL A 115 -6.25 0.51 -2.12
C VAL A 115 -6.88 1.66 -2.92
N ALA A 116 -6.52 2.91 -2.63
CA ALA A 116 -7.05 4.07 -3.34
C ALA A 116 -6.71 4.02 -4.83
N ARG A 117 -5.45 3.75 -5.14
CA ARG A 117 -4.94 3.58 -6.50
C ARG A 117 -5.60 2.42 -7.23
N PHE A 118 -5.74 1.26 -6.57
CA PHE A 118 -6.45 0.11 -7.11
C PHE A 118 -7.90 0.45 -7.49
N ASN A 119 -8.66 1.02 -6.55
CA ASN A 119 -10.08 1.31 -6.76
C ASN A 119 -10.33 2.32 -7.89
N ASP A 120 -9.36 3.21 -8.15
CA ASP A 120 -9.42 4.20 -9.22
C ASP A 120 -9.35 3.56 -10.62
N LYS A 121 -8.64 2.43 -10.76
CA LYS A 121 -8.54 1.68 -12.03
C LYS A 121 -9.48 0.49 -12.14
N HIS A 122 -9.85 -0.11 -11.01
CA HIS A 122 -10.67 -1.32 -10.93
C HIS A 122 -11.99 -1.05 -10.19
N PRO A 123 -12.87 -0.19 -10.74
CA PRO A 123 -14.14 0.14 -10.08
C PRO A 123 -15.03 -1.09 -9.97
N GLY A 124 -15.45 -1.43 -8.74
CA GLY A 124 -16.31 -2.58 -8.46
C GLY A 124 -15.56 -3.86 -8.07
N GLU A 125 -14.22 -3.85 -8.10
CA GLU A 125 -13.38 -4.90 -7.54
C GLU A 125 -12.95 -4.56 -6.11
N THR A 126 -12.46 -5.56 -5.36
CA THR A 126 -11.89 -5.35 -4.03
C THR A 126 -10.37 -5.47 -4.11
N ALA A 127 -9.67 -4.42 -3.67
CA ALA A 127 -8.21 -4.41 -3.60
C ALA A 127 -7.69 -5.47 -2.61
N ASN A 128 -6.71 -6.27 -3.05
CA ASN A 128 -5.89 -7.11 -2.19
C ASN A 128 -4.44 -6.65 -2.26
N CYS A 129 -4.06 -5.79 -1.32
CA CYS A 129 -2.72 -5.23 -1.20
C CYS A 129 -1.82 -6.12 -0.33
N ARG A 130 -0.61 -6.38 -0.82
CA ARG A 130 0.39 -7.19 -0.15
C ARG A 130 1.67 -6.43 0.11
N MET A 131 2.24 -6.62 1.29
CA MET A 131 3.49 -6.00 1.73
C MET A 131 4.66 -6.72 1.09
N VAL A 132 5.39 -6.02 0.22
CA VAL A 132 6.52 -6.59 -0.52
C VAL A 132 7.86 -6.03 -0.07
N ALA A 133 7.88 -4.83 0.52
CA ALA A 133 9.11 -4.26 1.04
C ALA A 133 8.90 -3.56 2.37
N VAL A 134 9.87 -3.71 3.26
CA VAL A 134 9.97 -2.94 4.49
C VAL A 134 11.40 -2.44 4.65
N GLY A 135 11.52 -1.15 4.89
CA GLY A 135 12.75 -0.48 5.25
C GLY A 135 12.65 0.01 6.70
N VAL A 136 13.69 -0.20 7.51
CA VAL A 136 13.74 0.36 8.87
C VAL A 136 15.10 0.94 9.22
N VAL A 137 15.09 1.96 10.08
CA VAL A 137 16.27 2.42 10.79
C VAL A 137 16.44 1.57 12.05
N ALA A 138 17.55 0.85 12.14
CA ALA A 138 17.91 0.07 13.32
C ALA A 138 19.13 0.67 14.03
N THR A 139 19.27 0.34 15.32
CA THR A 139 20.40 0.75 16.15
C THR A 139 21.68 -0.01 15.74
N PRO A 140 22.86 0.64 15.67
CA PRO A 140 24.11 -0.01 15.23
C PRO A 140 24.54 -1.18 16.10
N THR A 141 24.46 -1.02 17.42
CA THR A 141 25.08 -1.96 18.37
C THR A 141 24.23 -3.19 18.60
N THR A 142 22.91 -3.02 18.66
CA THR A 142 21.96 -4.10 18.98
C THR A 142 21.16 -4.57 17.77
N HIS A 143 21.37 -3.95 16.60
CA HIS A 143 20.65 -4.21 15.35
C HIS A 143 19.14 -4.28 15.58
N SER A 144 18.61 -3.33 16.37
CA SER A 144 17.23 -3.35 16.83
C SER A 144 16.42 -2.21 16.23
N TYR A 145 15.24 -2.52 15.73
CA TYR A 145 14.24 -1.54 15.33
C TYR A 145 13.35 -1.21 16.52
N SER A 146 13.34 0.05 16.94
CA SER A 146 12.50 0.58 18.03
C SER A 146 11.48 1.63 17.58
N GLY A 147 11.45 1.98 16.29
CA GLY A 147 10.67 3.12 15.79
C GLY A 147 11.28 4.48 16.13
N GLU A 148 12.55 4.53 16.54
CA GLU A 148 13.29 5.75 16.86
C GLU A 148 14.43 6.02 15.85
N GLY A 149 14.80 7.29 15.72
CA GLY A 149 15.79 7.76 14.74
C GLY A 149 15.15 8.12 13.39
N PHE A 150 16.01 8.45 12.43
CA PHE A 150 15.64 8.72 11.04
C PHE A 150 16.86 8.53 10.15
N ALA A 151 16.64 8.38 8.85
CA ALA A 151 17.69 8.50 7.86
C ALA A 151 17.33 9.49 6.75
N THR A 152 18.35 10.09 6.15
CA THR A 152 18.18 11.00 5.01
C THR A 152 17.86 10.21 3.74
N ALA A 153 17.37 10.91 2.73
CA ALA A 153 17.04 10.30 1.46
C ALA A 153 18.22 9.60 0.78
N SER A 154 19.43 10.16 0.89
CA SER A 154 20.64 9.55 0.31
C SER A 154 20.93 8.19 0.92
N TYR A 155 20.85 8.06 2.25
CA TYR A 155 21.09 6.78 2.92
C TYR A 155 20.03 5.74 2.54
N TRP A 156 18.76 6.13 2.45
CA TRP A 156 17.70 5.22 1.99
C TRP A 156 17.91 4.75 0.55
N SER A 157 18.30 5.68 -0.34
CA SER A 157 18.61 5.39 -1.74
C SER A 157 19.82 4.47 -1.87
N ASP A 158 20.92 4.77 -1.19
CA ASP A 158 22.13 3.95 -1.21
C ASP A 158 21.87 2.53 -0.71
N ALA A 159 21.10 2.39 0.38
CA ALA A 159 20.74 1.10 0.93
C ALA A 159 19.81 0.31 -0.02
N TRP A 160 18.87 0.97 -0.70
CA TRP A 160 18.00 0.35 -1.69
C TRP A 160 18.81 -0.12 -2.91
N ASN A 161 19.60 0.77 -3.50
CA ASN A 161 20.39 0.51 -4.69
C ASN A 161 21.45 -0.57 -4.47
N LYS A 162 21.94 -0.72 -3.24
CA LYS A 162 22.92 -1.76 -2.89
C LYS A 162 22.28 -3.13 -2.67
N ASN A 163 21.13 -3.18 -1.98
CA ASN A 163 20.63 -4.45 -1.43
C ASN A 163 19.36 -4.97 -2.12
N ILE A 164 18.58 -4.09 -2.75
CA ILE A 164 17.26 -4.44 -3.32
C ILE A 164 17.27 -4.29 -4.84
N ALA A 165 17.59 -3.11 -5.37
CA ALA A 165 17.47 -2.83 -6.80
C ALA A 165 18.22 -3.81 -7.74
N PRO A 166 19.41 -4.36 -7.38
CA PRO A 166 20.10 -5.32 -8.23
C PRO A 166 19.48 -6.73 -8.21
N GLY A 167 18.50 -6.98 -7.36
CA GLY A 167 17.87 -8.28 -7.18
C GLY A 167 16.81 -8.57 -8.25
N VAL A 168 16.70 -9.83 -8.63
CA VAL A 168 15.60 -10.34 -9.46
C VAL A 168 14.58 -11.00 -8.54
N TYR A 169 13.32 -10.58 -8.63
CA TYR A 169 12.22 -11.04 -7.78
C TYR A 169 11.22 -11.85 -8.56
N ARG A 170 10.35 -12.60 -7.86
CA ARG A 170 9.45 -13.55 -8.50
C ARG A 170 8.07 -13.60 -7.86
N ASN A 171 7.04 -13.29 -8.66
CA ASN A 171 5.65 -13.45 -8.26
C ASN A 171 4.82 -14.12 -9.35
N ASN A 172 3.91 -15.00 -8.96
CA ASN A 172 3.04 -15.80 -9.84
C ASN A 172 3.78 -16.50 -11.00
N GLY A 173 5.03 -16.91 -10.77
CA GLY A 173 5.86 -17.58 -11.77
C GLY A 173 6.63 -16.66 -12.73
N ALA A 174 6.38 -15.35 -12.75
CA ALA A 174 7.20 -14.36 -13.46
C ALA A 174 8.42 -13.98 -12.65
N SER A 175 9.52 -13.68 -13.34
CA SER A 175 10.61 -12.89 -12.75
C SER A 175 10.48 -11.43 -13.20
N TYR A 176 10.89 -10.50 -12.35
CA TYR A 176 10.88 -9.07 -12.63
C TYR A 176 11.99 -8.35 -11.84
N ASP A 177 12.39 -7.19 -12.34
CA ASP A 177 13.29 -6.26 -11.68
C ASP A 177 12.48 -5.13 -11.00
N THR A 178 12.98 -4.52 -9.93
CA THR A 178 12.21 -3.49 -9.20
C THR A 178 12.02 -2.19 -10.00
N ASN A 179 12.78 -2.01 -11.08
CA ASN A 179 12.61 -0.90 -12.02
C ASN A 179 11.63 -1.21 -13.16
N ASP A 180 11.14 -2.45 -13.28
CA ASP A 180 10.14 -2.81 -14.28
C ASP A 180 8.85 -2.00 -14.07
N GLY A 181 8.27 -1.57 -15.19
CA GLY A 181 7.01 -0.85 -15.21
C GLY A 181 5.84 -1.75 -14.81
N PHE A 182 4.87 -1.19 -14.10
CA PHE A 182 3.61 -1.88 -13.80
C PHE A 182 2.70 -1.99 -15.03
N SER A 183 1.76 -2.94 -15.08
CA SER A 183 0.96 -3.20 -16.31
C SER A 183 0.06 -2.05 -16.68
N ASP A 184 -0.67 -1.57 -15.70
CA ASP A 184 -1.66 -0.52 -15.82
C ASP A 184 -1.04 0.85 -15.57
N ALA A 185 0.26 0.88 -15.28
CA ALA A 185 1.10 2.04 -15.06
C ALA A 185 2.58 1.87 -15.40
N PRO A 186 2.90 1.82 -16.70
CA PRO A 186 4.27 1.56 -17.14
C PRO A 186 5.26 2.66 -16.75
N GLU A 187 4.80 3.85 -16.37
CA GLU A 187 5.66 4.94 -15.88
C GLU A 187 5.99 4.84 -14.39
N ARG A 188 5.42 3.86 -13.69
CA ARG A 188 5.64 3.58 -12.28
C ARG A 188 6.25 2.18 -12.12
N SER A 189 7.03 2.05 -11.07
CA SER A 189 7.74 0.83 -10.69
C SER A 189 7.91 0.75 -9.17
N VAL A 190 8.35 -0.40 -8.66
CA VAL A 190 8.68 -0.58 -7.24
C VAL A 190 9.73 0.45 -6.79
N ASP A 191 10.76 0.67 -7.61
CA ASP A 191 11.80 1.68 -7.38
C ASP A 191 11.21 3.09 -7.25
N SER A 192 10.26 3.43 -8.12
CA SER A 192 9.60 4.74 -8.09
C SER A 192 8.69 4.94 -6.86
N ILE A 193 8.13 3.85 -6.30
CA ILE A 193 7.38 3.89 -5.04
C ILE A 193 8.35 4.05 -3.87
N ALA A 194 9.47 3.32 -3.86
CA ALA A 194 10.49 3.45 -2.83
C ALA A 194 11.04 4.88 -2.78
N ALA A 195 11.43 5.41 -3.94
CA ALA A 195 12.04 6.73 -4.08
C ALA A 195 11.15 7.86 -3.55
N SER A 196 9.83 7.77 -3.74
CA SER A 196 8.90 8.79 -3.26
C SER A 196 8.79 8.84 -1.73
N GLN A 197 9.27 7.83 -1.00
CA GLN A 197 9.20 7.81 0.48
C GLN A 197 10.43 8.42 1.17
N TRP A 198 11.55 8.56 0.46
CA TRP A 198 12.86 8.87 1.06
C TRP A 198 12.98 10.27 1.67
N ASN A 199 12.34 11.28 1.04
CA ASN A 199 12.48 12.69 1.44
C ASN A 199 11.71 13.08 2.71
N HIS A 200 11.08 12.12 3.36
CA HIS A 200 10.26 12.35 4.56
C HIS A 200 11.01 12.17 5.89
N SER A 201 12.35 12.03 5.84
CA SER A 201 13.18 11.64 6.98
C SER A 201 12.59 10.48 7.77
N PRO A 202 12.28 9.34 7.12
CA PRO A 202 11.49 8.31 7.77
C PRO A 202 12.35 7.41 8.67
N VAL A 203 11.69 6.83 9.67
CA VAL A 203 12.24 5.74 10.50
C VAL A 203 11.84 4.36 9.98
N ALA A 204 10.72 4.28 9.28
CA ALA A 204 10.23 3.09 8.63
C ALA A 204 9.57 3.45 7.30
N ILE A 205 9.76 2.59 6.30
CA ILE A 205 9.11 2.66 5.00
C ILE A 205 8.47 1.31 4.71
N VAL A 206 7.27 1.31 4.14
CA VAL A 206 6.55 0.13 3.69
C VAL A 206 6.15 0.33 2.23
N ILE A 207 6.31 -0.72 1.43
CA ILE A 207 5.83 -0.77 0.05
C ILE A 207 4.84 -1.93 -0.04
N MET A 208 3.67 -1.63 -0.59
CA MET A 208 2.65 -2.61 -0.91
C MET A 208 2.36 -2.63 -2.40
N LEU A 209 2.16 -3.81 -2.97
CA LEU A 209 1.68 -4.00 -4.33
C LEU A 209 0.26 -4.57 -4.30
N ASN A 210 -0.56 -4.23 -5.28
CA ASN A 210 -1.87 -4.86 -5.45
C ASN A 210 -1.74 -6.25 -6.10
N GLN A 211 -2.82 -7.02 -6.11
CA GLN A 211 -2.87 -8.40 -6.61
C GLN A 211 -2.46 -8.66 -8.07
N TYR A 212 -2.47 -7.65 -8.94
CA TYR A 212 -2.13 -7.79 -10.36
C TYR A 212 -0.67 -7.46 -10.66
N GLU A 213 -0.05 -6.66 -9.81
CA GLU A 213 1.35 -6.28 -9.96
C GLU A 213 2.29 -7.26 -9.27
N PRO A 214 3.59 -7.29 -9.62
CA PRO A 214 4.16 -6.73 -10.84
C PRO A 214 3.88 -7.64 -12.04
N VAL A 215 3.93 -7.04 -13.22
CA VAL A 215 3.43 -7.66 -14.44
C VAL A 215 4.45 -8.51 -15.17
N GLN A 216 3.95 -9.65 -15.65
CA GLN A 216 4.68 -10.59 -16.48
C GLN A 216 4.88 -10.00 -17.88
N PRO A 217 6.01 -10.26 -18.55
CA PRO A 217 6.25 -9.77 -19.90
C PRO A 217 5.20 -10.34 -20.87
N ASN A 218 4.36 -9.45 -21.40
CA ASN A 218 3.52 -9.78 -22.54
C ASN A 218 4.32 -9.52 -23.81
N TYR A 219 4.89 -10.58 -24.39
CA TYR A 219 5.63 -10.49 -25.64
C TYR A 219 4.69 -10.09 -26.78
N HIS A 220 4.73 -8.83 -27.21
CA HIS A 220 4.07 -8.42 -28.44
C HIS A 220 4.97 -8.76 -29.64
N LEU A 221 4.93 -10.02 -30.09
CA LEU A 221 5.54 -10.41 -31.36
C LEU A 221 4.69 -9.87 -32.51
N SER A 222 5.08 -8.74 -33.10
CA SER A 222 4.52 -8.30 -34.38
C SER A 222 5.21 -9.06 -35.52
N VAL A 223 4.48 -9.95 -36.19
CA VAL A 223 4.88 -10.50 -37.50
C VAL A 223 4.47 -9.50 -38.58
N SER A 224 5.44 -8.96 -39.31
CA SER A 224 5.19 -8.20 -40.54
C SER A 224 5.41 -9.14 -41.73
N THR A 225 4.36 -9.41 -42.49
CA THR A 225 4.48 -10.12 -43.77
C THR A 225 4.57 -9.07 -44.88
N GLN A 226 5.73 -8.91 -45.51
CA GLN A 226 5.82 -8.22 -46.80
C GLN A 226 5.40 -9.20 -47.89
N ALA A 227 4.24 -8.98 -48.49
CA ALA A 227 3.88 -9.65 -49.73
C ALA A 227 4.77 -9.09 -50.86
N ALA A 228 5.49 -9.97 -51.55
CA ALA A 228 6.19 -9.60 -52.78
C ALA A 228 5.15 -9.41 -53.89
N GLU A 229 5.06 -8.21 -54.46
CA GLU A 229 4.35 -7.99 -55.71
C GLU A 229 5.13 -8.66 -56.85
N MET A 230 4.50 -9.63 -57.52
CA MET A 230 5.02 -10.21 -58.75
C MET A 230 4.67 -9.28 -59.91
N SER A 231 5.69 -8.79 -60.62
CA SER A 231 5.56 -8.18 -61.95
C SER A 231 5.71 -9.19 -63.05
#